data_AF-A0A962KK02-F1
#
_entry.id   AF-A0A962KK02-F1
#
_cell.length_a   1.000
_cell.length_b   1.000
_cell.length_c   1.000
_cell.angle_alpha   90.00
_cell.angle_beta   90.00
_cell.angle_gamma   90.00
#
_symmetry.space_group_name_H-M   'P 1'
#
loop_
_entity.id
_entity.type
_entity.pdbx_description
1 polymer ?
#
loop_
_entity_poly.entity_id
_entity_poly.type
_entity_poly.pdbx_seq_one_letter_code
_entity_poly.pdbx_strand_id
1 'polypeptide(L)'
;MYVTAEHLRDQVIRPTLNYLGAWTPAGESFLLDAAIDAPDLGLFSARKDGLGLFHITAAQHRDLWDRYLAFNPDMASRVRGLASQRAFLSDPDSELQTNLSYCTAIAWLLYQRSGLAVERPPVAEIATA
;
A
#
# COMPACT_ATOMS: atom_id res chain seq x y z
N MET A 1 17.03 4.72 16.45
CA MET A 1 16.83 3.70 15.40
C MET A 1 16.30 4.45 14.19
N TYR A 2 17.05 4.50 13.10
CA TYR A 2 16.60 5.13 11.85
C TYR A 2 15.95 4.07 10.99
N VAL A 3 14.80 4.39 10.39
CA VAL A 3 14.18 3.53 9.38
C VAL A 3 14.85 3.90 8.04
N THR A 4 15.64 2.98 7.48
CA THR A 4 16.22 3.16 6.14
C THR A 4 15.27 2.65 5.06
N ALA A 5 15.52 3.01 3.81
CA ALA A 5 14.79 2.50 2.66
C ALA A 5 14.85 0.95 2.59
N GLU A 6 16.03 0.38 2.80
CA GLU A 6 16.23 -1.08 2.79
C GLU A 6 15.47 -1.74 3.94
N HIS A 7 15.50 -1.13 5.14
CA HIS A 7 14.73 -1.63 6.26
C HIS A 7 13.23 -1.60 5.97
N LEU A 8 12.71 -0.49 5.45
CA LEU A 8 11.30 -0.36 5.08
C LEU A 8 10.92 -1.40 4.02
N ARG A 9 11.74 -1.57 2.99
CA ARG A 9 11.54 -2.58 1.95
C ARG A 9 11.52 -4.00 2.53
N ASP A 10 12.57 -4.38 3.24
CA ASP A 10 12.82 -5.77 3.60
C ASP A 10 12.03 -6.21 4.85
N GLN A 11 11.66 -5.29 5.74
CA GLN A 11 10.98 -5.59 7.01
C GLN A 11 9.50 -5.18 7.05
N VAL A 12 9.04 -4.32 6.13
CA VAL A 12 7.64 -3.87 6.10
C VAL A 12 6.99 -4.19 4.78
N ILE A 13 7.50 -3.65 3.67
CA ILE A 13 6.84 -3.73 2.36
C ILE A 13 6.81 -5.17 1.84
N ARG A 14 7.98 -5.80 1.71
CA ARG A 14 8.10 -7.18 1.22
C ARG A 14 7.32 -8.18 2.08
N PRO A 15 7.44 -8.19 3.42
CA PRO A 15 6.67 -9.12 4.24
C PRO A 15 5.16 -8.90 4.14
N THR A 16 4.70 -7.65 4.09
CA THR A 16 3.27 -7.33 3.95
C THR A 16 2.73 -7.84 2.62
N LEU A 17 3.40 -7.56 1.50
CA LEU A 17 2.97 -8.03 0.19
C LEU A 17 2.97 -9.56 0.09
N ASN A 18 3.96 -10.23 0.68
CA ASN A 18 3.99 -11.70 0.76
C ASN A 18 2.82 -12.25 1.58
N TYR A 19 2.51 -11.63 2.72
CA TYR A 19 1.36 -12.02 3.54
C TYR A 19 0.02 -11.91 2.80
N LEU A 20 -0.12 -10.89 1.95
CA LEU A 20 -1.28 -10.72 1.08
C LEU A 20 -1.27 -11.65 -0.16
N GLY A 21 -0.17 -12.39 -0.39
CA GLY A 21 -0.01 -13.23 -1.58
C GLY A 21 0.12 -12.42 -2.89
N ALA A 22 0.60 -11.19 -2.80
CA ALA A 22 0.58 -10.20 -3.88
C ALA A 22 1.97 -9.62 -4.20
N TRP A 23 3.03 -10.21 -3.66
CA TRP A 23 4.39 -9.70 -3.88
C TRP A 23 4.82 -9.84 -5.34
N THR A 24 5.30 -8.72 -5.88
CA THR A 24 6.02 -8.64 -7.15
C THR A 24 7.17 -7.63 -6.98
N PRO A 25 8.27 -7.77 -7.73
CA PRO A 25 9.35 -6.78 -7.70
C PRO A 25 8.84 -5.37 -8.04
N ALA A 26 7.95 -5.25 -9.02
CA ALA A 26 7.39 -3.97 -9.44
C ALA A 26 6.52 -3.32 -8.35
N GLY A 27 5.66 -4.10 -7.68
CA GLY A 27 4.83 -3.60 -6.58
C GLY A 27 5.65 -3.17 -5.36
N GLU A 28 6.69 -3.92 -5.02
CA GLU A 28 7.62 -3.56 -3.95
C GLU A 28 8.35 -2.26 -4.24
N SER A 29 8.95 -2.13 -5.43
CA SER A 29 9.65 -0.90 -5.83
C SER A 29 8.72 0.30 -5.86
N PHE A 30 7.53 0.17 -6.45
CA PHE A 30 6.57 1.27 -6.51
C PHE A 30 6.16 1.78 -5.13
N LEU A 31 5.88 0.87 -4.18
CA LEU A 31 5.54 1.27 -2.81
C LEU A 31 6.75 1.86 -2.08
N LEU A 32 7.96 1.34 -2.30
CA LEU A 32 9.15 1.92 -1.70
C LEU A 32 9.39 3.35 -2.20
N ASP A 33 9.28 3.58 -3.50
CA ASP A 33 9.43 4.89 -4.12
C ASP A 33 8.36 5.85 -3.61
N ALA A 34 7.08 5.43 -3.57
CA ALA A 34 5.99 6.25 -3.05
C ALA A 34 6.15 6.62 -1.55
N ALA A 35 6.85 5.80 -0.77
CA ALA A 35 7.11 6.05 0.63
C ALA A 35 8.31 6.99 0.88
N ILE A 36 9.28 7.01 -0.03
CA ILE A 36 10.51 7.81 0.09
C ILE A 36 10.35 9.16 -0.62
N ASP A 37 9.79 9.15 -1.81
CA ASP A 37 9.63 10.30 -2.71
C ASP A 37 8.18 10.37 -3.18
N ALA A 38 7.32 10.89 -2.30
CA ALA A 38 5.91 11.04 -2.58
C ALA A 38 5.69 11.92 -3.83
N PRO A 39 4.92 11.46 -4.83
CA PRO A 39 4.79 12.19 -6.09
C PRO A 39 4.06 13.54 -5.91
N ASP A 40 4.31 14.51 -6.77
CA ASP A 40 3.60 15.80 -6.72
C ASP A 40 2.09 15.68 -7.00
N LEU A 41 1.70 14.71 -7.83
CA LEU A 41 0.33 14.43 -8.23
C LEU A 41 0.09 12.92 -8.32
N GLY A 42 -1.09 12.48 -7.90
CA GLY A 42 -1.51 11.08 -8.05
C GLY A 42 -1.97 10.45 -6.73
N LEU A 43 -1.86 9.13 -6.64
CA LEU A 43 -2.48 8.31 -5.60
C LEU A 43 -1.95 8.58 -4.19
N PHE A 44 -0.63 8.76 -4.08
CA PHE A 44 0.11 8.97 -2.82
C PHE A 44 0.77 10.33 -2.75
N SER A 45 0.26 11.30 -3.53
CA SER A 45 0.79 12.66 -3.47
C SER A 45 0.69 13.23 -2.08
N ALA A 46 1.69 13.98 -1.63
CA ALA A 46 1.65 14.65 -0.34
C ALA A 46 0.46 15.62 -0.29
N ARG A 47 -0.55 15.30 0.54
CA ARG A 47 -1.76 16.11 0.76
C ARG A 47 -1.82 16.52 2.23
N LYS A 48 -2.42 17.69 2.49
CA LYS A 48 -2.54 18.23 3.87
C LYS A 48 -3.29 17.29 4.84
N ASP A 49 -4.18 16.45 4.32
CA ASP A 49 -5.01 15.51 5.06
C ASP A 49 -4.61 14.04 4.83
N GLY A 50 -3.50 13.80 4.13
CA GLY A 50 -2.98 12.46 3.90
C GLY A 50 -2.35 11.89 5.17
N LEU A 51 -2.72 10.66 5.52
CA LEU A 51 -2.29 9.98 6.73
C LEU A 51 -1.16 8.99 6.46
N GLY A 52 -0.21 8.94 7.40
CA GLY A 52 0.84 7.93 7.42
C GLY A 52 1.84 8.04 6.26
N LEU A 53 2.53 6.92 6.03
CA LEU A 53 3.66 6.83 5.10
C LEU A 53 3.29 7.12 3.64
N PHE A 54 2.06 6.78 3.25
CA PHE A 54 1.58 6.87 1.86
C PHE A 54 0.60 8.02 1.62
N HIS A 55 0.48 8.96 2.58
CA HIS A 55 -0.44 10.10 2.51
C HIS A 55 -1.89 9.71 2.15
N ILE A 56 -2.36 8.57 2.67
CA ILE A 56 -3.69 8.04 2.37
C ILE A 56 -4.73 8.84 3.13
N THR A 57 -5.70 9.40 2.43
CA THR A 57 -6.79 10.16 3.06
C THR A 57 -7.82 9.21 3.72
N ALA A 58 -8.50 9.68 4.77
CA ALA A 58 -9.61 8.95 5.39
C ALA A 58 -10.74 8.63 4.40
N ALA A 59 -10.91 9.45 3.35
CA ALA A 59 -11.86 9.17 2.28
C ALA A 59 -11.43 7.97 1.41
N GLN A 60 -10.17 7.90 1.00
CA GLN A 60 -9.63 6.76 0.25
C GLN A 60 -9.70 5.47 1.07
N HIS A 61 -9.38 5.55 2.36
CA HIS A 61 -9.40 4.40 3.26
C HIS A 61 -10.81 3.83 3.41
N ARG A 62 -11.80 4.67 3.76
CA ARG A 62 -13.21 4.26 3.84
C ARG A 62 -13.74 3.73 2.52
N ASP A 63 -13.43 4.42 1.41
CA ASP A 63 -13.84 3.99 0.08
C ASP A 63 -13.31 2.60 -0.28
N LEU A 64 -12.06 2.30 0.06
CA LEU A 64 -11.48 0.98 -0.16
C LEU A 64 -12.21 -0.09 0.65
N TRP A 65 -12.52 0.19 1.92
CA TRP A 65 -13.28 -0.74 2.75
C TRP A 65 -14.68 -0.99 2.19
N ASP A 66 -15.43 0.08 1.92
CA ASP A 66 -16.83 0.00 1.55
C ASP A 66 -17.04 -0.55 0.13
N ARG A 67 -16.17 -0.19 -0.82
CA ARG A 67 -16.36 -0.51 -2.25
C ARG A 67 -15.51 -1.65 -2.77
N TYR A 68 -14.45 -2.05 -2.06
CA TYR A 68 -13.58 -3.13 -2.50
C TYR A 68 -13.53 -4.28 -1.49
N LEU A 69 -13.13 -4.02 -0.25
CA LEU A 69 -12.95 -5.08 0.75
C LEU A 69 -14.29 -5.70 1.16
N ALA A 70 -15.38 -4.94 1.23
CA ALA A 70 -16.72 -5.46 1.49
C ALA A 70 -17.16 -6.56 0.51
N PHE A 71 -16.61 -6.57 -0.71
CA PHE A 71 -16.91 -7.55 -1.75
C PHE A 71 -15.79 -8.60 -1.94
N ASN A 72 -14.72 -8.53 -1.15
CA ASN A 72 -13.61 -9.49 -1.17
C ASN A 72 -13.30 -9.94 0.27
N PRO A 73 -14.11 -10.84 0.86
CA PRO A 73 -14.05 -11.17 2.29
C PRO A 73 -12.72 -11.78 2.73
N ASP A 74 -12.07 -12.57 1.88
CA ASP A 74 -10.77 -13.18 2.20
C ASP A 74 -9.68 -12.10 2.32
N MET A 75 -9.63 -11.15 1.38
CA MET A 75 -8.71 -10.02 1.45
C MET A 75 -9.04 -9.10 2.62
N ALA A 76 -10.32 -8.83 2.85
CA ALA A 76 -10.78 -8.02 3.98
C ALA A 76 -10.34 -8.64 5.32
N SER A 77 -10.47 -9.95 5.47
CA SER A 77 -10.03 -10.67 6.66
C SER A 77 -8.51 -10.56 6.87
N ARG A 78 -7.70 -10.71 5.82
CA ARG A 78 -6.24 -10.56 5.90
C ARG A 78 -5.85 -9.15 6.31
N VAL A 79 -6.39 -8.14 5.64
CA VAL A 79 -6.11 -6.72 5.96
C VAL A 79 -6.58 -6.37 7.37
N ARG A 80 -7.78 -6.82 7.78
CA ARG A 80 -8.28 -6.62 9.15
C ARG A 80 -7.40 -7.30 10.19
N GLY A 81 -6.82 -8.46 9.86
CA GLY A 81 -5.90 -9.21 10.71
C GLY A 81 -4.57 -8.50 10.97
N LEU A 82 -4.18 -7.56 10.11
CA LEU A 82 -3.01 -6.69 10.33
C LEU A 82 -3.30 -5.54 11.30
N ALA A 83 -4.54 -5.05 11.33
CA ALA A 83 -4.95 -3.95 12.20
C ALA A 83 -5.12 -4.38 13.65
N SER A 84 -4.98 -3.43 14.58
CA SER A 84 -5.27 -3.70 15.98
C SER A 84 -6.71 -4.16 16.21
N GLN A 85 -6.94 -4.97 17.23
CA GLN A 85 -8.29 -5.47 17.52
C GLN A 85 -9.20 -4.37 18.07
N ARG A 86 -8.70 -3.56 19.02
CA ARG A 86 -9.51 -2.56 19.75
C ARG A 86 -9.44 -1.17 19.13
N ALA A 87 -8.24 -0.66 18.83
CA ALA A 87 -8.11 0.73 18.37
C ALA A 87 -8.77 0.93 17.01
N PHE A 88 -8.64 -0.05 16.10
CA PHE A 88 -9.30 -0.02 14.81
C PHE A 88 -10.83 0.14 14.88
N LEU A 89 -11.50 -0.41 15.90
CA LEU A 89 -12.96 -0.31 16.01
C LEU A 89 -13.43 1.09 16.43
N SER A 90 -12.58 1.85 17.11
CA SER A 90 -12.88 3.20 17.58
C SER A 90 -12.36 4.28 16.63
N ASP A 91 -11.19 4.05 16.04
CA ASP A 91 -10.52 4.96 15.11
C ASP A 91 -9.73 4.15 14.06
N PRO A 92 -10.41 3.67 13.00
CA PRO A 92 -9.77 2.88 11.93
C PRO A 92 -8.63 3.61 11.23
N ASP A 93 -8.75 4.92 11.04
CA ASP A 93 -7.80 5.74 10.26
C ASP A 93 -6.45 5.88 10.99
N SER A 94 -6.44 5.75 12.33
CA SER A 94 -5.21 5.76 13.12
C SER A 94 -4.21 4.65 12.75
N GLU A 95 -4.68 3.51 12.23
CA GLU A 95 -3.79 2.43 11.78
C GLU A 95 -2.91 2.86 10.59
N LEU A 96 -3.39 3.78 9.74
CA LEU A 96 -2.59 4.30 8.62
C LEU A 96 -1.33 5.02 9.11
N GLN A 97 -1.38 5.62 10.30
CA GLN A 97 -0.26 6.36 10.88
C GLN A 97 0.63 5.50 11.77
N THR A 98 0.03 4.54 12.48
CA THR A 98 0.70 3.82 13.57
C THR A 98 1.12 2.40 13.21
N ASN A 99 0.58 1.85 12.14
CA ASN A 99 0.81 0.46 11.74
C ASN A 99 1.29 0.42 10.29
N LEU A 100 2.61 0.37 10.11
CA LEU A 100 3.23 0.41 8.79
C LEU A 100 2.81 -0.77 7.90
N SER A 101 2.58 -1.96 8.47
CA SER A 101 2.11 -3.11 7.69
C SER A 101 0.68 -2.91 7.20
N TYR A 102 -0.20 -2.41 8.06
CA TYR A 102 -1.56 -2.06 7.67
C TYR A 102 -1.60 -0.95 6.61
N CYS A 103 -0.86 0.14 6.85
CA CYS A 103 -0.77 1.27 5.92
C CYS A 103 -0.26 0.81 4.54
N THR A 104 0.76 -0.06 4.52
CA THR A 104 1.28 -0.67 3.28
C THR A 104 0.24 -1.54 2.59
N ALA A 105 -0.54 -2.33 3.34
CA ALA A 105 -1.59 -3.16 2.76
C ALA A 105 -2.68 -2.31 2.08
N ILE A 106 -3.12 -1.21 2.72
CA ILE A 106 -4.09 -0.28 2.13
C ILE A 106 -3.50 0.41 0.90
N ALA A 107 -2.23 0.85 0.96
CA ALA A 107 -1.53 1.43 -0.18
C ALA A 107 -1.49 0.46 -1.37
N TRP A 108 -1.06 -0.78 -1.14
CA TRP A 108 -1.04 -1.82 -2.18
C TRP A 108 -2.40 -2.00 -2.85
N LEU A 109 -3.47 -2.09 -2.08
CA LEU A 109 -4.82 -2.29 -2.61
C LEU A 109 -5.34 -1.09 -3.40
N LEU A 110 -5.02 0.14 -2.97
CA LEU A 110 -5.32 1.36 -3.73
C LEU A 110 -4.57 1.37 -5.06
N TYR A 111 -3.29 0.98 -5.05
CA TYR A 111 -2.47 0.86 -6.25
C TYR A 111 -3.04 -0.20 -7.21
N GLN A 112 -3.36 -1.39 -6.70
CA GLN A 112 -3.98 -2.47 -7.47
C GLN A 112 -5.29 -2.03 -8.12
N ARG A 113 -6.16 -1.36 -7.36
CA ARG A 113 -7.47 -0.90 -7.85
C ARG A 113 -7.36 0.23 -8.88
N SER A 114 -6.29 1.03 -8.84
CA SER A 114 -6.06 2.08 -9.84
C SER A 114 -5.74 1.53 -11.25
N GLY A 115 -5.50 0.22 -11.39
CA GLY A 115 -5.11 -0.41 -12.65
C GLY A 115 -3.64 -0.18 -13.03
N LEU A 116 -2.89 0.58 -12.24
CA LEU A 116 -1.46 0.82 -12.46
C LEU A 116 -0.60 -0.41 -12.13
N ALA A 117 -1.13 -1.36 -11.36
CA ALA A 117 -0.45 -2.61 -11.01
C ALA A 117 -0.39 -3.65 -12.16
N VAL A 118 -0.93 -3.34 -13.35
CA VAL A 118 -0.81 -4.23 -14.52
C VAL A 118 0.65 -4.23 -14.96
N GLU A 119 1.28 -5.40 -14.93
CA GLU A 119 2.66 -5.60 -15.39
C GLU A 119 2.84 -5.02 -16.79
N ARG A 120 3.76 -4.06 -16.93
CA ARG A 120 4.29 -3.69 -18.24
C ARG A 120 5.06 -4.92 -18.74
N PRO A 121 4.73 -5.52 -19.90
CA PRO A 121 5.51 -6.63 -20.43
C PRO A 121 6.96 -6.16 -20.58
N PRO A 122 7.96 -7.05 -20.38
CA PRO A 122 9.35 -6.69 -20.57
C PRO A 122 9.50 -6.10 -21.98
N VAL A 123 10.06 -4.90 -22.06
CA VAL A 123 10.43 -4.28 -23.34
C VAL A 123 11.41 -5.25 -23.98
N ALA A 124 10.94 -6.04 -24.95
CA ALA A 124 11.81 -6.86 -25.77
C ALA A 124 12.83 -5.91 -26.39
N GLU A 125 14.11 -6.11 -26.06
CA GLU A 125 15.22 -5.46 -26.72
C GLU A 125 14.99 -5.60 -28.22
N ILE A 126 14.79 -4.46 -28.89
CA ILE A 126 14.80 -4.39 -30.33
C ILE A 126 16.26 -4.64 -30.70
N ALA A 127 16.60 -5.92 -30.89
CA ALA A 127 17.86 -6.33 -31.47
C ALA A 127 17.92 -5.73 -32.87
N THR A 128 18.58 -4.59 -33.00
CA THR A 128 18.98 -4.03 -34.28
C THR A 128 20.05 -4.95 -34.85
N ALA A 129 19.64 -5.75 -35.84
CA ALA A 129 20.54 -6.42 -36.78
C ALA A 129 20.84 -5.50 -37.96
#